data_AF-A0A973AZT4-F1
#
_entry.id   AF-A0A973AZT4-F1
#
_cell.length_a   1.000
_cell.length_b   1.000
_cell.length_c   1.000
_cell.angle_alpha   90.00
_cell.angle_beta   90.00
_cell.angle_gamma   90.00
#
_symmetry.space_group_name_H-M   'P 1'
#
loop_
_entity.id
_entity.type
_entity.pdbx_description
1 polymer ?
#
loop_
_entity_poly.entity_id
_entity_poly.type
_entity_poly.pdbx_seq_one_letter_code
_entity_poly.pdbx_strand_id
1 'polypeptide(L)'
;MNPSIDQVAQKPKSVANLFWAMTSLALQGFGGIFPISRKVIVEERRWLTNQEFVEEWAVAQVLPGPNIVNLAVMLGARYFGLRGALASIAGIFLFPSIVLILMAIFFEQMQDIPEVAGALQGMGAVAAGLIAGSAIKLASGLKGHPITFLGSMVFMGIAFLSLAIFKISLILVLFGLGFISVWLTYRRISALRKGPPLS
;
A
#
# COMPACT_ATOMS: atom_id res chain seq x y z
N MET A 1 -21.61 18.30 9.51
CA MET A 1 -21.69 17.05 10.30
C MET A 1 -22.99 16.38 9.90
N ASN A 2 -22.94 15.56 8.84
CA ASN A 2 -24.15 14.91 8.29
C ASN A 2 -24.34 13.60 9.06
N PRO A 3 -25.51 13.35 9.69
CA PRO A 3 -25.73 12.14 10.46
C PRO A 3 -25.75 10.93 9.54
N SER A 4 -25.20 9.83 10.04
CA SER A 4 -25.34 8.44 9.60
C SER A 4 -26.53 8.15 8.66
N ILE A 5 -26.27 8.18 7.35
CA ILE A 5 -26.80 7.10 6.53
C ILE A 5 -25.85 5.94 6.84
N ASP A 6 -26.21 5.14 7.84
CA ASP A 6 -25.70 3.79 7.96
C ASP A 6 -26.09 3.09 6.66
N GLN A 7 -25.16 3.12 5.69
CA GLN A 7 -25.39 2.47 4.42
C GLN A 7 -25.59 1.00 4.73
N VAL A 8 -26.81 0.50 4.54
CA VAL A 8 -27.14 -0.90 4.78
C VAL A 8 -26.17 -1.76 3.98
N ALA A 9 -25.28 -2.44 4.69
CA ALA A 9 -24.27 -3.31 4.13
C ALA A 9 -24.95 -4.40 3.30
N GLN A 10 -24.67 -4.42 1.99
CA GLN A 10 -25.15 -5.43 1.07
C GLN A 10 -24.30 -6.69 1.19
N LYS A 11 -24.93 -7.87 1.14
CA LYS A 11 -24.16 -9.12 1.09
C LYS A 11 -23.64 -9.38 -0.33
N PRO A 12 -22.43 -9.93 -0.49
CA PRO A 12 -21.98 -10.41 -1.79
C PRO A 12 -22.94 -11.46 -2.33
N LYS A 13 -23.32 -11.31 -3.59
CA LYS A 13 -24.31 -12.18 -4.26
C LYS A 13 -23.83 -13.63 -4.46
N SER A 14 -22.51 -13.83 -4.57
CA SER A 14 -21.91 -15.14 -4.81
C SER A 14 -20.42 -15.14 -4.47
N VAL A 15 -19.84 -16.34 -4.36
CA VAL A 15 -18.39 -16.55 -4.20
C VAL A 15 -17.60 -15.98 -5.39
N ALA A 16 -18.16 -16.06 -6.61
CA ALA A 16 -17.53 -15.47 -7.79
C ALA A 16 -17.47 -13.94 -7.72
N ASN A 17 -18.49 -13.28 -7.15
CA ASN A 17 -18.48 -11.83 -6.97
C ASN A 17 -17.36 -11.40 -6.01
N LEU A 18 -17.15 -12.17 -4.94
CA LEU A 18 -16.04 -11.98 -4.01
C LEU A 18 -14.68 -12.13 -4.71
N PHE A 19 -14.50 -13.21 -5.48
CA PHE A 19 -13.29 -13.45 -6.28
C PHE A 19 -12.96 -12.27 -7.20
N TRP A 20 -13.95 -11.78 -7.97
CA TRP A 20 -13.73 -10.68 -8.90
C TRP A 20 -13.49 -9.34 -8.22
N ALA A 21 -14.09 -9.09 -7.06
CA ALA A 21 -13.78 -7.89 -6.29
C ALA A 21 -12.35 -7.92 -5.74
N MET A 22 -11.91 -9.06 -5.19
CA MET A 22 -10.53 -9.23 -4.70
C MET A 22 -9.50 -9.14 -5.85
N THR A 23 -9.85 -9.68 -7.02
CA THR A 23 -9.05 -9.52 -8.25
C THR A 23 -8.91 -8.06 -8.63
N SER A 24 -10.02 -7.32 -8.65
CA SER A 24 -10.03 -5.89 -8.95
C SER A 24 -9.16 -5.09 -7.98
N LEU A 25 -9.19 -5.44 -6.69
CA LEU A 25 -8.33 -4.84 -5.66
C LEU A 25 -6.86 -5.10 -5.91
N ALA A 26 -6.49 -6.33 -6.27
CA ALA A 26 -5.11 -6.69 -6.56
C ALA A 26 -4.56 -5.96 -7.80
N LEU A 27 -5.38 -5.81 -8.85
CA LEU A 27 -4.99 -5.10 -10.08
C LEU A 27 -4.90 -3.58 -9.88
N GLN A 28 -5.69 -3.01 -8.97
CA GLN A 28 -5.74 -1.57 -8.73
C GLN A 28 -4.86 -1.10 -7.57
N GLY A 29 -4.17 -1.98 -6.85
CA GLY A 29 -3.45 -1.68 -5.60
C GLY A 29 -2.31 -0.64 -5.69
N PHE A 30 -1.99 -0.15 -6.89
CA PHE A 30 -0.94 0.82 -7.15
C PHE A 30 -1.32 2.21 -6.62
N GLY A 31 -0.54 2.75 -5.67
CA GLY A 31 -0.76 4.08 -5.08
C GLY A 31 -1.42 4.10 -3.70
N GLY A 32 -1.68 2.93 -3.12
CA GLY A 32 -2.11 2.79 -1.72
C GLY A 32 -3.29 1.84 -1.57
N ILE A 33 -3.03 0.66 -1.01
CA ILE A 33 -4.06 -0.38 -0.94
C ILE A 33 -5.24 -0.01 -0.02
N PHE A 34 -5.02 0.81 1.02
CA PHE A 34 -6.08 1.24 1.94
C PHE A 34 -7.21 2.04 1.26
N PRO A 35 -6.94 3.20 0.62
CA PRO A 35 -8.01 3.99 -0.02
C PRO A 35 -8.71 3.21 -1.14
N ILE A 36 -7.98 2.37 -1.88
CA ILE A 36 -8.55 1.53 -2.95
C ILE A 36 -9.47 0.46 -2.36
N SER A 37 -9.04 -0.21 -1.28
CA SER A 37 -9.85 -1.20 -0.56
C SER A 37 -11.12 -0.60 0.01
N ARG A 38 -11.01 0.58 0.61
CA ARG A 38 -12.18 1.31 1.12
C ARG A 38 -13.14 1.65 -0.01
N LYS A 39 -12.64 2.21 -1.12
CA LYS A 39 -13.48 2.56 -2.27
C LYS A 39 -14.23 1.35 -2.81
N VAL A 40 -13.54 0.24 -3.09
CA VAL A 40 -14.19 -0.94 -3.66
C VAL A 40 -15.14 -1.59 -2.65
N ILE A 41 -14.73 -1.82 -1.40
CA ILE A 41 -15.53 -2.59 -0.43
C ILE A 41 -16.69 -1.76 0.14
N VAL A 42 -16.47 -0.48 0.43
CA VAL A 42 -17.46 0.41 1.08
C VAL A 42 -18.28 1.18 0.07
N GLU A 43 -17.67 1.80 -0.96
CA GLU A 43 -18.39 2.72 -1.85
C GLU A 43 -19.01 2.00 -3.06
N GLU A 44 -18.23 1.16 -3.76
CA GLU A 44 -18.67 0.47 -4.98
C GLU A 44 -19.50 -0.78 -4.69
N ARG A 45 -19.00 -1.65 -3.81
CA ARG A 45 -19.66 -2.92 -3.46
C ARG A 45 -20.63 -2.80 -2.29
N ARG A 46 -20.44 -1.80 -1.42
CA ARG A 46 -21.24 -1.55 -0.22
C ARG A 46 -21.36 -2.77 0.68
N TRP A 47 -20.30 -3.58 0.78
CA TRP A 47 -20.29 -4.79 1.59
C TRP A 47 -20.08 -4.50 3.07
N LEU A 48 -19.31 -3.46 3.37
CA LEU A 48 -19.10 -2.98 4.72
C LEU A 48 -19.48 -1.51 4.80
N THR A 49 -19.98 -1.09 5.96
CA THR A 49 -20.01 0.32 6.33
C THR A 49 -18.58 0.85 6.51
N ASN A 50 -18.42 2.17 6.54
CA ASN A 50 -17.11 2.77 6.79
C ASN A 50 -16.57 2.37 8.17
N GLN A 51 -17.44 2.21 9.17
CA GLN A 51 -17.05 1.81 10.52
C GLN A 51 -16.59 0.34 10.54
N GLU A 52 -17.40 -0.58 9.99
CA GLU A 52 -17.01 -1.99 9.89
C GLU A 52 -15.72 -2.18 9.10
N PHE A 53 -15.52 -1.42 8.01
CA PHE A 53 -14.28 -1.49 7.25
C PHE A 53 -13.06 -1.10 8.09
N VAL A 54 -13.15 -0.04 8.90
CA VAL A 54 -12.04 0.38 9.76
C VAL A 54 -11.77 -0.64 10.86
N GLU A 55 -12.81 -1.24 11.44
CA GLU A 55 -12.68 -2.30 12.45
C GLU A 55 -12.01 -3.56 11.86
N GLU A 56 -12.51 -4.06 10.74
CA GLU A 56 -11.94 -5.23 10.03
C GLU A 56 -10.51 -4.94 9.56
N TRP A 57 -10.23 -3.71 9.11
CA TRP A 57 -8.89 -3.28 8.73
C TRP A 57 -7.92 -3.24 9.91
N ALA A 58 -8.37 -2.75 11.07
CA ALA A 58 -7.56 -2.73 12.29
C ALA A 58 -7.17 -4.15 12.73
N VAL A 59 -8.11 -5.11 12.67
CA VAL A 59 -7.81 -6.52 12.94
C VAL A 59 -6.84 -7.08 11.92
N ALA A 60 -7.02 -6.77 10.63
CA ALA A 60 -6.12 -7.22 9.57
C ALA A 60 -4.67 -6.73 9.74
N GLN A 61 -4.46 -5.59 10.40
CA GLN A 61 -3.13 -5.04 10.74
C GLN A 61 -2.45 -5.73 11.93
N VAL A 62 -3.24 -6.33 12.83
CA VAL A 62 -2.70 -7.08 13.98
C VAL A 62 -2.27 -8.48 13.55
N LEU A 63 -2.93 -9.04 12.52
CA LEU A 63 -2.59 -10.35 11.98
C LEU A 63 -1.26 -10.31 11.21
N PRO A 64 -0.42 -11.37 11.33
CA PRO A 64 0.81 -11.44 10.56
C PRO A 64 0.51 -11.56 9.07
N GLY A 65 1.33 -10.89 8.25
CA GLY A 65 1.24 -10.94 6.79
C GLY A 65 0.65 -9.69 6.15
N PRO A 66 0.29 -9.74 4.85
CA PRO A 66 -0.22 -8.58 4.13
C PRO A 66 -1.64 -8.22 4.56
N ASN A 67 -1.85 -6.99 5.06
CA ASN A 67 -3.14 -6.51 5.57
C ASN A 67 -4.31 -6.77 4.61
N ILE A 68 -4.11 -6.58 3.30
CA ILE A 68 -5.17 -6.78 2.31
C ILE A 68 -5.58 -8.25 2.17
N VAL A 69 -4.63 -9.18 2.31
CA VAL A 69 -4.90 -10.61 2.24
C VAL A 69 -5.69 -11.03 3.48
N ASN A 70 -5.28 -10.54 4.66
CA ASN A 70 -5.98 -10.79 5.92
C ASN A 70 -7.42 -10.28 5.86
N LEU A 71 -7.62 -9.03 5.41
CA LEU A 71 -8.94 -8.45 5.21
C LEU A 71 -9.80 -9.28 4.23
N ALA A 72 -9.24 -9.69 3.09
CA ALA A 72 -9.95 -10.45 2.08
C ALA A 72 -10.37 -11.83 2.58
N VAL A 73 -9.51 -12.51 3.36
CA VAL A 73 -9.80 -13.78 4.02
C VAL A 73 -10.91 -13.63 5.04
N MET A 74 -10.81 -12.62 5.93
CA MET A 74 -11.82 -12.35 6.95
C MET A 74 -13.18 -12.03 6.32
N LEU A 75 -13.19 -11.16 5.30
CA LEU A 75 -14.40 -10.82 4.56
C LEU A 75 -14.99 -12.03 3.85
N GLY A 76 -14.16 -12.87 3.23
CA GLY A 76 -14.61 -14.08 2.56
C GLY A 76 -15.15 -15.13 3.51
N ALA A 77 -14.49 -15.33 4.64
CA ALA A 77 -14.94 -16.21 5.72
C ALA A 77 -16.27 -15.75 6.30
N ARG A 78 -16.44 -14.43 6.49
CA ARG A 78 -17.66 -13.82 7.03
C ARG A 78 -18.92 -14.12 6.20
N TYR A 79 -18.82 -14.14 4.87
CA TYR A 79 -20.00 -14.34 4.01
C TYR A 79 -20.20 -15.77 3.50
N PHE A 80 -19.14 -16.53 3.23
CA PHE A 80 -19.23 -17.87 2.63
C PHE A 80 -18.34 -18.91 3.32
N GLY A 81 -17.87 -18.63 4.54
CA GLY A 81 -17.00 -19.53 5.30
C GLY A 81 -15.69 -19.85 4.56
N LEU A 82 -15.22 -21.09 4.70
CA LEU A 82 -13.95 -21.53 4.11
C LEU A 82 -13.92 -21.35 2.58
N ARG A 83 -15.04 -21.56 1.89
CA ARG A 83 -15.13 -21.38 0.43
C ARG A 83 -14.93 -19.93 0.02
N GLY A 84 -15.48 -18.99 0.78
CA GLY A 84 -15.27 -17.56 0.56
C GLY A 84 -13.84 -17.13 0.83
N ALA A 85 -13.24 -17.61 1.92
CA ALA A 85 -11.84 -17.33 2.24
C ALA A 85 -10.89 -17.80 1.13
N LEU A 86 -11.06 -19.04 0.65
CA LEU A 86 -10.24 -19.58 -0.45
C LEU A 86 -10.46 -18.82 -1.76
N ALA A 87 -11.71 -18.45 -2.08
CA ALA A 87 -12.01 -17.67 -3.28
C ALA A 87 -11.43 -16.25 -3.21
N SER A 88 -11.43 -15.61 -2.03
CA SER A 88 -10.76 -14.32 -1.83
C SER A 88 -9.26 -14.41 -2.09
N ILE A 89 -8.58 -15.41 -1.51
CA ILE A 89 -7.14 -15.63 -1.72
C ILE A 89 -6.86 -15.89 -3.21
N ALA A 90 -7.63 -16.78 -3.83
CA ALA A 90 -7.51 -17.06 -5.26
C ALA A 90 -7.74 -15.79 -6.09
N GLY A 91 -8.69 -14.94 -5.75
CA GLY A 91 -8.93 -13.67 -6.44
C GLY A 91 -7.73 -12.73 -6.35
N ILE A 92 -7.08 -12.63 -5.18
CA ILE A 92 -5.90 -11.78 -5.01
C ILE A 92 -4.71 -12.28 -5.82
N PHE A 93 -4.47 -13.59 -5.87
CA PHE A 93 -3.23 -14.12 -6.45
C PHE A 93 -3.42 -14.73 -7.84
N LEU A 94 -4.42 -15.59 -8.04
CA LEU A 94 -4.51 -16.44 -9.21
C LEU A 94 -4.67 -15.63 -10.51
N PHE A 95 -5.68 -14.75 -10.56
CA PHE A 95 -5.95 -13.99 -11.78
C PHE A 95 -4.82 -12.98 -12.11
N PRO A 96 -4.34 -12.15 -11.15
CA PRO A 96 -3.22 -11.25 -11.44
C PRO A 96 -1.94 -12.00 -11.84
N SER A 97 -1.63 -13.14 -11.23
CA SER A 97 -0.49 -13.97 -11.63
C SER A 97 -0.65 -14.55 -13.02
N ILE A 98 -1.84 -15.03 -13.40
CA ILE A 98 -2.11 -15.52 -14.77
C ILE A 98 -1.91 -14.39 -15.78
N VAL A 99 -2.47 -13.21 -15.53
CA VAL A 99 -2.29 -12.03 -16.41
C VAL A 99 -0.81 -11.68 -16.55
N LEU A 100 -0.07 -11.70 -15.45
CA LEU A 100 1.37 -11.41 -15.45
C LEU A 100 2.18 -12.46 -16.24
N ILE A 101 1.90 -13.75 -16.06
CA ILE A 101 2.58 -14.84 -16.78
C ILE A 101 2.25 -14.77 -18.27
N LEU A 102 0.98 -14.55 -18.64
CA LEU A 102 0.57 -14.42 -20.04
C LEU A 102 1.26 -13.23 -20.71
N MET A 103 1.34 -12.09 -20.01
CA MET A 103 2.10 -10.94 -20.51
C MET A 103 3.58 -11.25 -20.68
N ALA A 104 4.19 -11.98 -19.75
CA ALA A 104 5.60 -12.37 -19.84
C ALA A 104 5.86 -13.29 -21.05
N ILE A 105 5.01 -14.30 -21.27
CA ILE A 105 5.13 -15.21 -22.42
C ILE A 105 4.95 -14.45 -23.74
N PHE A 106 3.93 -13.59 -23.81
CA PHE A 106 3.69 -12.78 -25.00
C PHE A 106 4.86 -11.83 -25.29
N PHE A 107 5.46 -11.26 -24.25
CA PHE A 107 6.64 -10.41 -24.38
C PHE A 107 7.86 -11.19 -24.88
N GLU A 108 8.12 -12.39 -24.36
CA GLU A 108 9.26 -13.22 -24.79
C GLU A 108 9.22 -13.51 -26.30
N GLN A 109 8.03 -13.62 -26.88
CA GLN A 109 7.84 -13.81 -28.33
C GLN A 109 8.07 -12.53 -29.16
N MET A 110 7.96 -11.35 -28.55
CA MET A 110 8.05 -10.06 -29.23
C MET A 110 9.28 -9.24 -28.84
N GLN A 111 10.15 -9.77 -27.98
CA GLN A 111 11.31 -9.05 -27.43
C GLN A 111 12.34 -8.64 -28.50
N ASP A 112 12.38 -9.35 -29.64
CA ASP A 112 13.28 -9.05 -30.75
C ASP A 112 12.90 -7.77 -31.52
N ILE A 113 11.69 -7.24 -31.29
CA ILE A 113 11.23 -5.99 -31.90
C ILE A 113 11.72 -4.81 -31.04
N PRO A 114 12.57 -3.90 -31.57
CA PRO A 114 13.13 -2.78 -30.80
C PRO A 114 12.07 -1.87 -30.16
N GLU A 115 10.92 -1.71 -30.83
CA GLU A 115 9.79 -0.91 -30.36
C GLU A 115 9.16 -1.51 -29.09
N VAL A 116 9.06 -2.84 -29.00
CA VAL A 116 8.50 -3.56 -27.85
C VAL A 116 9.46 -3.48 -26.65
N ALA A 117 10.77 -3.63 -26.89
CA ALA A 117 11.79 -3.44 -25.87
C ALA A 117 11.78 -1.99 -25.32
N GLY A 118 11.65 -0.99 -26.20
CA GLY A 118 11.51 0.41 -25.82
C GLY A 118 10.24 0.69 -25.01
N ALA A 119 9.11 0.10 -25.39
CA ALA A 119 7.86 0.20 -24.65
C ALA A 119 7.98 -0.37 -23.23
N LEU A 120 8.63 -1.53 -23.04
CA LEU A 120 8.85 -2.12 -21.72
C LEU A 120 9.74 -1.24 -20.84
N GLN A 121 10.80 -0.67 -21.42
CA GLN A 121 11.65 0.28 -20.70
C GLN A 121 10.86 1.53 -20.28
N GLY A 122 9.98 2.02 -21.14
CA GLY A 122 9.02 3.08 -20.84
C GLY A 122 8.06 2.72 -19.70
N MET A 123 7.49 1.51 -19.70
CA MET A 123 6.64 1.02 -18.61
C MET A 123 7.40 0.97 -17.28
N GLY A 124 8.67 0.52 -17.29
CA GLY A 124 9.54 0.55 -16.13
C GLY A 124 9.77 1.98 -15.61
N ALA A 125 9.99 2.95 -16.50
CA ALA A 125 10.11 4.36 -16.14
C ALA A 125 8.81 4.93 -15.54
N VAL A 126 7.64 4.57 -16.09
CA VAL A 126 6.33 4.96 -15.54
C VAL A 126 6.12 4.36 -14.15
N ALA A 127 6.44 3.08 -13.95
CA ALA A 127 6.34 2.44 -12.64
C ALA A 127 7.25 3.13 -11.61
N ALA A 128 8.49 3.44 -11.98
CA ALA A 128 9.40 4.21 -11.13
C ALA A 128 8.83 5.61 -10.80
N GLY A 129 8.27 6.31 -11.79
CA GLY A 129 7.59 7.59 -11.61
C GLY A 129 6.39 7.53 -10.67
N LEU A 130 5.56 6.48 -10.75
CA LEU A 130 4.42 6.26 -9.85
C LEU A 130 4.86 6.00 -8.40
N ILE A 131 5.94 5.21 -8.22
CA ILE A 131 6.53 4.97 -6.90
C ILE A 131 7.07 6.29 -6.32
N ALA A 132 7.84 7.05 -7.12
CA ALA A 132 8.36 8.34 -6.72
C ALA A 132 7.23 9.33 -6.39
N GLY A 133 6.19 9.40 -7.22
CA GLY A 133 5.02 10.25 -6.97
C GLY A 133 4.29 9.88 -5.67
N SER A 134 4.17 8.59 -5.38
CA SER A 134 3.60 8.09 -4.13
C SER A 134 4.46 8.48 -2.92
N ALA A 135 5.78 8.36 -3.04
CA ALA A 135 6.73 8.78 -2.02
C ALA A 135 6.66 10.30 -1.76
N ILE A 136 6.59 11.12 -2.81
CA ILE A 136 6.44 12.58 -2.71
C ILE A 136 5.11 12.93 -2.04
N LYS A 137 4.01 12.26 -2.42
CA LYS A 137 2.70 12.47 -1.79
C LYS A 137 2.75 12.17 -0.29
N LEU A 138 3.39 11.07 0.10
CA LEU A 138 3.57 10.73 1.51
C LEU A 138 4.47 11.76 2.23
N ALA A 139 5.57 12.18 1.61
CA ALA A 139 6.47 13.21 2.15
C ALA A 139 5.75 14.56 2.33
N SER A 140 4.83 14.92 1.42
CA SER A 140 4.04 16.15 1.51
C SER A 140 3.05 16.14 2.69
N GLY A 141 2.66 14.96 3.19
CA GLY A 141 1.88 14.82 4.41
C GLY A 141 2.69 15.06 5.69
N LEU A 142 4.02 15.09 5.60
CA LEU A 142 4.94 15.28 6.73
C LEU A 142 5.40 16.75 6.90
N LYS A 143 4.75 17.71 6.22
CA LYS A 143 5.15 19.13 6.21
C LYS A 143 5.21 19.82 7.59
N GLY A 144 4.63 19.22 8.63
CA GLY A 144 4.71 19.69 10.02
C GLY A 144 5.79 19.01 10.88
N HIS A 145 6.67 18.18 10.30
CA HIS A 145 7.64 17.41 11.07
C HIS A 145 8.78 18.29 11.61
N PRO A 146 9.22 18.11 12.87
CA PRO A 146 10.23 18.95 13.55
C PRO A 146 11.66 18.80 13.00
N ILE A 147 11.90 17.84 12.10
CA ILE A 147 13.12 17.79 11.30
C ILE A 147 12.98 18.79 10.14
N THR A 148 13.92 19.73 10.05
CA THR A 148 13.99 20.71 8.96
C THR A 148 14.03 19.98 7.61
N PHE A 149 13.38 20.50 6.58
CA PHE A 149 13.39 19.97 5.20
C PHE A 149 14.79 19.49 4.75
N LEU A 150 15.82 20.26 5.11
CA LEU A 150 17.22 19.95 4.83
C LEU A 150 17.70 18.64 5.48
N GLY A 151 17.29 18.36 6.72
CA GLY A 151 17.63 17.12 7.42
C GLY A 151 16.98 15.89 6.77
N SER A 152 15.71 15.99 6.38
CA SER A 152 15.02 14.92 5.66
C SER A 152 15.68 14.60 4.31
N MET A 153 16.15 15.63 3.60
CA MET A 153 16.85 15.48 2.33
C MET A 153 18.23 14.82 2.49
N VAL A 154 18.96 15.14 3.57
CA VAL A 154 20.21 14.45 3.92
C VAL A 154 19.97 12.97 4.26
N PHE A 155 18.96 12.66 5.08
CA PHE A 155 18.62 11.27 5.39
C PHE A 155 18.21 10.47 4.14
N MET A 156 17.44 11.09 3.25
CA MET A 156 17.05 10.50 1.97
C MET A 156 18.28 10.24 1.09
N GLY A 157 19.21 11.20 1.01
CA GLY A 157 20.45 11.05 0.25
C GLY A 157 21.35 9.94 0.78
N ILE A 158 21.52 9.85 2.11
CA ILE A 158 22.33 8.78 2.72
C ILE A 158 21.67 7.42 2.52
N ALA A 159 20.36 7.30 2.74
CA ALA A 159 19.63 6.05 2.52
C ALA A 159 19.72 5.60 1.05
N PHE A 160 19.58 6.53 0.10
CA PHE A 160 19.76 6.24 -1.31
C PHE A 160 21.18 5.77 -1.62
N LEU A 161 22.21 6.46 -1.12
CA LEU A 161 23.61 6.10 -1.35
C LEU A 161 23.93 4.70 -0.80
N SER A 162 23.49 4.42 0.44
CA SER A 162 23.70 3.14 1.11
C SER A 162 23.04 1.97 0.38
N LEU A 163 21.84 2.17 -0.19
CA LEU A 163 21.10 1.13 -0.91
C LEU A 163 21.55 0.99 -2.38
N ALA A 164 21.69 2.10 -3.10
CA ALA A 164 21.94 2.10 -4.55
C ALA A 164 23.41 1.84 -4.90
N ILE A 165 24.35 2.36 -4.11
CA ILE A 165 25.79 2.24 -4.40
C ILE A 165 26.41 1.12 -3.56
N PHE A 166 26.21 1.16 -2.24
CA PHE A 166 26.86 0.22 -1.32
C PHE A 166 26.14 -1.13 -1.19
N LYS A 167 24.94 -1.28 -1.80
CA LYS A 167 24.11 -2.50 -1.75
C LYS A 167 23.96 -3.08 -0.34
N ILE A 168 23.96 -2.21 0.68
CA ILE A 168 23.85 -2.61 2.08
C ILE A 168 22.45 -3.19 2.30
N SER A 169 22.33 -4.24 3.12
CA SER A 169 21.04 -4.82 3.46
C SER A 169 20.07 -3.75 3.96
N LEU A 170 18.86 -3.74 3.39
CA LEU A 170 17.78 -2.81 3.76
C LEU A 170 17.51 -2.82 5.27
N ILE A 171 17.65 -3.99 5.89
CA ILE A 171 17.47 -4.18 7.34
C ILE A 171 18.48 -3.32 8.13
N LEU A 172 19.75 -3.33 7.72
CA LEU A 172 20.80 -2.54 8.39
C LEU A 172 20.59 -1.03 8.21
N VAL A 173 20.16 -0.60 7.02
CA VAL A 173 19.83 0.81 6.76
C VAL A 173 18.64 1.25 7.61
N LEU A 174 17.60 0.43 7.71
CA LEU A 174 16.43 0.73 8.54
C LEU A 174 16.77 0.80 10.03
N PHE A 175 17.54 -0.14 10.56
CA PHE A 175 17.93 -0.11 11.97
C PHE A 175 18.95 0.99 12.28
N GLY A 176 19.92 1.24 11.41
CA GLY A 176 20.92 2.28 11.63
C GLY A 176 20.35 3.68 11.45
N LEU A 177 20.04 4.05 10.21
CA LEU A 177 19.56 5.39 9.86
C LEU A 177 18.17 5.68 10.43
N GLY A 178 17.28 4.68 10.46
CA GLY A 178 15.95 4.85 11.05
C GLY A 178 16.03 5.18 12.54
N PHE A 179 16.85 4.45 13.32
CA PHE A 179 16.99 4.71 14.76
C PHE A 179 17.66 6.06 15.04
N ILE A 180 18.68 6.43 14.26
CA ILE A 180 19.33 7.75 14.35
C ILE A 180 18.34 8.88 14.02
N SER A 181 17.52 8.71 12.98
CA SER A 181 16.51 9.70 12.56
C SER A 181 15.43 9.89 13.63
N VAL A 182 14.93 8.79 14.20
CA VAL A 182 13.94 8.81 15.30
C VAL A 182 14.53 9.49 16.53
N TRP A 183 15.76 9.14 16.91
CA TRP A 183 16.43 9.71 18.08
C TRP A 183 16.67 11.22 17.96
N LEU A 184 17.12 11.71 16.80
CA LEU A 184 17.29 13.14 16.53
C LEU A 184 15.95 13.88 16.52
N THR A 185 14.91 13.26 15.96
CA THR A 185 13.54 13.79 15.98
C THR A 185 13.07 13.97 17.42
N TYR A 186 13.24 12.94 18.25
CA TYR A 186 12.82 12.94 19.65
C TYR A 186 13.57 14.00 20.47
N ARG A 187 14.87 14.17 20.23
CA ARG A 187 15.68 15.23 20.85
C ARG A 187 15.23 16.63 20.46
N ARG A 188 14.90 16.86 19.18
CA ARG A 188 14.39 18.17 18.72
C ARG A 188 13.00 18.50 19.28
N ILE A 189 12.07 17.53 19.31
CA ILE A 189 10.75 17.71 19.94
C ILE A 189 10.91 18.05 21.42
N SER A 190 11.81 17.33 22.11
CA SER A 190 12.09 17.56 23.53
C SER A 190 12.74 18.92 23.80
N ALA A 191 13.53 19.46 22.86
CA ALA A 191 14.12 20.79 22.95
C ALA A 191 13.08 21.90 22.70
N LEU A 192 12.16 21.72 21.74
CA LEU A 192 11.06 22.66 21.48
C LEU A 192 10.06 22.74 22.63
N ARG A 193 9.83 21.64 23.35
CA ARG A 193 9.00 21.59 24.56
C ARG A 193 9.63 22.32 25.77
N LYS A 194 10.92 22.67 25.72
CA LYS A 194 11.66 23.33 26.81
C LYS A 194 11.95 24.83 26.54
N GLY A 195 11.31 25.45 25.54
CA GLY A 195 11.39 26.91 25.32
C GLY A 195 10.65 27.72 26.41
N PRO A 196 11.02 28.98 26.67
CA PRO A 196 10.72 29.69 27.92
C PRO A 196 9.22 30.04 28.07
N PRO A 197 8.71 30.22 29.31
CA PRO A 197 7.33 30.66 29.54
C PRO A 197 7.10 32.02 28.88
N LEU A 198 5.94 32.16 28.22
CA LEU A 198 5.44 33.40 27.65
C LEU A 198 5.43 34.48 28.75
N SER A 199 6.35 35.43 28.69
CA SER A 199 6.32 36.69 29.43
C SER A 199 5.51 37.73 28.69
#